data_AF-A0A9D6I5J2-F1
#
_entry.id   AF-A0A9D6I5J2-F1
#
_cell.length_a   1.000
_cell.length_b   1.000
_cell.length_c   1.000
_cell.angle_alpha   90.00
_cell.angle_beta   90.00
_cell.angle_gamma   90.00
#
_symmetry.space_group_name_H-M   'P 1'
#
loop_
_entity.id
_entity.type
_entity.pdbx_description
1 polymer ?
#
loop_
_entity_poly.entity_id
_entity_poly.type
_entity_poly.pdbx_seq_one_letter_code
_entity_poly.pdbx_strand_id
1 'polypeptide(L)'
;MDFKLSPQEEAFRDGLRRWLEVNAPGDWAKVRSRFATREEQIAFLRDWQRRLYEAGYVGLHWPTEYGGRGATIMEQAIFYEELARARAPELPNVIGLDMGGTSCDIGLVKDGELLQTIKSSVGKWDIAIPMLDVNTISAGGGTIARVDGVGNLVLGPDSAGADPGPVCYGRGGQAPTVTD
;
A
#
# COMPACT_ATOMS: atom_id res chain seq x y z
N MET A 1 -1.80 -23.69 -11.38
CA MET A 1 -1.82 -22.24 -11.62
C MET A 1 -0.72 -21.98 -12.63
N ASP A 2 -1.08 -21.47 -13.80
CA ASP A 2 -0.09 -21.11 -14.84
C ASP A 2 0.47 -19.73 -14.49
N PHE A 3 1.80 -19.63 -14.33
CA PHE A 3 2.50 -18.40 -13.96
C PHE A 3 3.07 -17.67 -15.18
N LYS A 4 2.72 -18.12 -16.40
CA LYS A 4 3.15 -17.45 -17.62
C LYS A 4 2.34 -16.18 -17.81
N LEU A 5 3.06 -15.12 -18.19
CA LEU A 5 2.43 -13.88 -18.60
C LEU A 5 1.67 -14.10 -19.91
N SER A 6 0.48 -13.51 -20.00
CA SER A 6 -0.25 -13.35 -21.24
C SER A 6 0.50 -12.43 -22.22
N PRO A 7 0.20 -12.50 -23.54
CA PRO A 7 0.82 -11.60 -24.51
C PRO A 7 0.63 -10.11 -24.21
N GLN A 8 -0.48 -9.74 -23.58
CA GLN A 8 -0.74 -8.36 -23.16
C GLN A 8 0.19 -7.94 -22.01
N GLU A 9 0.35 -8.80 -21.00
CA GLU A 9 1.24 -8.56 -19.86
C GLU A 9 2.72 -8.52 -20.28
N GLU A 10 3.12 -9.37 -21.23
CA GLU A 10 4.46 -9.31 -21.85
C GLU A 10 4.68 -7.98 -22.58
N ALA A 11 3.71 -7.55 -23.39
CA ALA A 11 3.79 -6.26 -24.07
C ALA A 11 3.86 -5.07 -23.10
N PHE A 12 3.11 -5.12 -21.98
CA PHE A 12 3.18 -4.13 -20.92
C PHE A 12 4.57 -4.10 -20.28
N ARG A 13 5.10 -5.26 -19.87
CA ARG A 13 6.45 -5.39 -19.29
C ARG A 13 7.51 -4.81 -20.22
N ASP A 14 7.48 -5.20 -21.49
CA ASP A 14 8.50 -4.82 -22.46
C ASP A 14 8.39 -3.33 -22.85
N GLY A 15 7.18 -2.77 -22.84
CA GLY A 15 6.95 -1.33 -22.97
C GLY A 15 7.54 -0.55 -21.79
N LEU A 16 7.20 -0.94 -20.56
CA LEU A 16 7.73 -0.32 -19.35
C LEU A 16 9.26 -0.44 -19.26
N ARG A 17 9.81 -1.61 -19.59
CA ARG A 17 11.25 -1.85 -19.59
C ARG A 17 11.99 -0.86 -20.50
N ARG A 18 11.54 -0.72 -21.75
CA ARG A 18 12.11 0.24 -22.71
C ARG A 18 11.98 1.67 -22.21
N TRP A 19 10.86 2.02 -21.59
CA TRP A 19 10.67 3.35 -21.02
C TRP A 19 11.67 3.62 -19.87
N LEU A 20 11.87 2.64 -18.98
CA LEU A 20 12.83 2.74 -17.88
C LEU A 20 14.28 2.82 -18.36
N GLU A 21 14.66 2.13 -19.45
CA GLU A 21 16.01 2.24 -20.03
C GLU A 21 16.36 3.67 -20.44
N VAL A 22 15.37 4.46 -20.87
CA VAL A 22 15.55 5.85 -21.30
C VAL A 22 15.40 6.84 -20.15
N ASN A 23 14.47 6.58 -19.22
CA ASN A 23 14.02 7.58 -18.26
C ASN A 23 14.50 7.35 -16.82
N ALA A 24 14.83 6.11 -16.45
CA ALA A 24 15.27 5.82 -15.09
C ALA A 24 16.62 6.50 -14.83
N PRO A 25 16.85 7.06 -13.64
CA PRO A 25 18.07 7.81 -13.34
C PRO A 25 19.31 6.93 -13.13
N GLY A 26 19.21 5.62 -13.41
CA GLY A 26 20.18 4.60 -13.03
C GLY A 26 19.96 4.09 -11.61
N ASP A 27 20.95 3.37 -11.09
CA ASP A 27 20.90 2.73 -9.76
C ASP A 27 20.65 3.77 -8.65
N TRP A 28 19.43 3.80 -8.13
CA TRP A 28 19.01 4.79 -7.14
C TRP A 28 19.89 4.79 -5.90
N ALA A 29 20.41 3.64 -5.46
CA ALA A 29 21.30 3.56 -4.30
C ALA A 29 22.59 4.37 -4.50
N LYS A 30 23.06 4.52 -5.75
CA LYS A 30 24.23 5.33 -6.13
C LYS A 30 23.86 6.77 -6.47
N VAL A 31 22.66 7.00 -7.00
CA VAL A 31 22.18 8.35 -7.34
C VAL A 31 21.85 9.12 -6.06
N ARG A 32 21.18 8.48 -5.09
CA ARG A 32 20.81 9.12 -3.82
C ARG A 32 22.00 9.67 -3.05
N SER A 33 23.16 9.00 -3.12
CA SER A 33 24.38 9.43 -2.42
C SER A 33 25.06 10.65 -3.06
N ARG A 34 24.56 11.16 -4.20
CA ARG A 34 25.08 12.36 -4.86
C ARG A 34 24.48 13.65 -4.30
N PHE A 35 23.33 13.57 -3.66
CA PHE A 35 22.66 14.73 -3.08
C PHE A 35 23.27 15.02 -1.70
N ALA A 36 23.56 16.30 -1.44
CA ALA A 36 24.17 16.73 -0.19
C ALA A 36 23.11 16.86 0.91
N THR A 37 21.89 17.22 0.53
CA THR A 37 20.77 17.42 1.45
C THR A 37 19.60 16.50 1.13
N ARG A 38 18.70 16.38 2.09
CA ARG A 38 17.50 15.56 1.96
C ARG A 38 16.44 16.26 1.13
N GLU A 39 16.36 17.59 1.26
CA GLU A 39 15.49 18.44 0.46
C GLU A 39 15.77 18.26 -1.04
N GLU A 40 17.04 18.16 -1.42
CA GLU A 40 17.46 17.85 -2.80
C GLU A 40 16.99 16.46 -3.24
N GLN A 41 17.14 15.44 -2.39
CA GLN A 41 16.65 14.09 -2.68
C GLN A 41 15.13 14.09 -2.89
N ILE A 42 14.37 14.79 -2.04
CA ILE A 42 12.90 14.85 -2.15
C ILE A 42 12.45 15.63 -3.37
N ALA A 43 13.12 16.74 -3.69
CA ALA A 43 12.87 17.46 -4.94
C ALA A 43 13.08 16.55 -6.16
N PHE A 44 14.16 15.75 -6.14
CA PHE A 44 14.43 14.77 -7.18
C PHE A 44 13.36 13.67 -7.24
N LEU A 45 12.97 13.08 -6.10
CA LEU A 45 11.93 12.05 -6.06
C LEU A 45 10.56 12.56 -6.52
N ARG A 46 10.24 13.83 -6.27
CA ARG A 46 9.03 14.48 -6.80
C ARG A 46 9.09 14.68 -8.32
N ASP A 47 10.25 15.02 -8.88
CA ASP A 47 10.44 15.05 -10.34
C ASP A 47 10.30 13.65 -10.95
N TRP A 48 10.90 12.65 -10.31
CA TRP A 48 10.76 11.26 -10.71
C TRP A 48 9.30 10.78 -10.70
N GLN A 49 8.56 11.05 -9.62
CA GLN A 49 7.13 10.76 -9.53
C GLN A 49 6.35 11.47 -10.65
N ARG A 50 6.68 12.72 -10.97
CA ARG A 50 6.05 13.46 -12.07
C ARG A 50 6.26 12.76 -13.41
N ARG A 51 7.48 12.31 -13.72
CA ARG A 51 7.76 11.55 -14.95
C ARG A 51 6.98 10.25 -15.03
N LEU A 52 6.88 9.52 -13.92
CA LEU A 52 6.04 8.33 -13.83
C LEU A 52 4.56 8.66 -14.07
N TYR A 53 4.07 9.76 -13.51
CA TYR A 53 2.70 10.23 -13.73
C TYR A 53 2.44 10.59 -15.19
N GLU A 54 3.32 11.37 -15.81
CA GLU A 54 3.22 11.77 -17.23
C GLU A 54 3.25 10.55 -18.17
N ALA A 55 3.97 9.49 -17.79
CA ALA A 55 3.99 8.22 -18.51
C ALA A 55 2.80 7.29 -18.20
N GLY A 56 1.89 7.69 -17.30
CA GLY A 56 0.70 6.93 -16.92
C GLY A 56 0.97 5.75 -15.97
N TYR A 57 2.03 5.83 -15.16
CA TYR A 57 2.42 4.80 -14.20
C TYR A 57 2.06 5.14 -12.74
N VAL A 58 1.48 6.32 -12.48
CA VAL A 58 0.90 6.67 -11.17
C VAL A 58 -0.61 6.44 -11.22
N GLY A 59 -1.17 5.81 -10.18
CA GLY A 59 -2.59 5.43 -10.18
C GLY A 59 -2.90 4.29 -11.16
N LEU A 60 -1.95 3.36 -11.35
CA LEU A 60 -2.03 2.27 -12.34
C LEU A 60 -3.39 1.54 -12.35
N HIS A 61 -3.86 1.07 -11.19
CA HIS A 61 -5.12 0.31 -11.10
C HIS A 61 -6.38 1.17 -11.14
N TRP A 62 -6.26 2.50 -11.05
CA TRP A 62 -7.43 3.38 -11.06
C TRP A 62 -8.06 3.37 -12.46
N PRO A 63 -9.40 3.37 -12.57
CA PRO A 63 -10.07 3.52 -13.85
C PRO A 63 -9.62 4.78 -14.61
N THR A 64 -9.68 4.73 -15.93
CA THR A 64 -9.17 5.79 -16.80
C THR A 64 -9.98 7.08 -16.67
N GLU A 65 -11.27 6.98 -16.35
CA GLU A 65 -12.15 8.12 -16.06
C GLU A 65 -11.72 8.93 -14.83
N TYR A 66 -10.94 8.33 -13.92
CA TYR A 66 -10.37 9.00 -12.75
C TYR A 66 -8.88 9.36 -12.95
N GLY A 67 -8.37 9.27 -14.18
CA GLY A 67 -7.00 9.62 -14.53
C GLY A 67 -5.97 8.52 -14.27
N GLY A 68 -6.41 7.29 -13.99
CA GLY A 68 -5.54 6.12 -13.89
C GLY A 68 -5.32 5.40 -15.22
N ARG A 69 -4.72 4.22 -15.16
CA ARG A 69 -4.44 3.38 -16.35
C ARG A 69 -5.44 2.22 -16.53
N GLY A 70 -6.24 1.90 -15.52
CA GLY A 70 -7.10 0.72 -15.50
C GLY A 70 -6.31 -0.60 -15.54
N ALA A 71 -5.08 -0.58 -15.03
CA ALA A 71 -4.19 -1.73 -15.05
C ALA A 71 -4.69 -2.84 -14.12
N THR A 72 -4.47 -4.09 -14.54
CA THR A 72 -4.77 -5.27 -13.74
C THR A 72 -3.80 -5.42 -12.56
N ILE A 73 -4.14 -6.29 -11.59
CA ILE A 73 -3.25 -6.64 -10.48
C ILE A 73 -1.92 -7.21 -11.00
N MET A 74 -1.95 -7.99 -12.08
CA MET A 74 -0.74 -8.56 -12.69
C MET A 74 0.13 -7.50 -13.34
N GLU A 75 -0.47 -6.56 -14.08
CA GLU A 75 0.28 -5.42 -14.64
C GLU A 75 0.87 -4.53 -13.54
N GLN A 76 0.16 -4.35 -12.42
CA GLN A 76 0.71 -3.64 -11.26
C GLN A 76 1.89 -4.38 -10.63
N ALA A 77 1.82 -5.71 -10.51
CA ALA A 77 2.94 -6.52 -10.03
C ALA A 77 4.16 -6.39 -10.97
N ILE A 78 3.95 -6.53 -12.28
CA ILE A 78 4.99 -6.33 -13.31
C ILE A 78 5.63 -4.96 -13.21
N PHE A 79 4.84 -3.91 -12.93
CA PHE A 79 5.36 -2.56 -12.76
C PHE A 79 6.38 -2.48 -11.61
N TYR A 80 6.03 -3.02 -10.45
CA TYR A 80 6.95 -3.02 -9.30
C TYR A 80 8.18 -3.90 -9.54
N GLU A 81 8.02 -5.05 -10.22
CA GLU A 81 9.15 -5.90 -10.61
C GLU A 81 10.14 -5.17 -11.53
N GLU A 82 9.64 -4.45 -12.55
CA GLU A 82 10.51 -3.71 -13.46
C GLU A 82 11.18 -2.49 -12.82
N LEU A 83 10.50 -1.78 -11.90
CA LEU A 83 11.13 -0.73 -11.10
C LEU A 83 12.26 -1.30 -10.24
N ALA A 84 12.03 -2.44 -9.57
CA ALA A 84 13.03 -3.11 -8.75
C ALA A 84 14.22 -3.60 -9.60
N ARG A 85 13.95 -4.20 -10.77
CA ARG A 85 14.97 -4.62 -11.74
C ARG A 85 15.83 -3.45 -12.20
N ALA A 86 15.20 -2.32 -12.53
CA ALA A 86 15.88 -1.10 -12.94
C ALA A 86 16.59 -0.38 -11.78
N ARG A 87 16.38 -0.82 -10.53
CA ARG A 87 16.81 -0.14 -9.30
C ARG A 87 16.37 1.32 -9.30
N ALA A 88 15.17 1.57 -9.82
CA ALA A 88 14.60 2.89 -9.93
C ALA A 88 14.23 3.43 -8.53
N PRO A 89 14.12 4.76 -8.37
CA PRO A 89 13.72 5.35 -7.11
C PRO A 89 12.27 4.99 -6.75
N GLU A 90 12.02 4.91 -5.45
CA GLU A 90 10.67 4.80 -4.88
C GLU A 90 9.92 6.14 -4.94
N LEU A 91 8.62 6.12 -4.66
CA LEU A 91 7.83 7.34 -4.53
C LEU A 91 8.10 8.00 -3.17
N PRO A 92 8.14 9.35 -3.10
CA PRO A 92 8.52 10.07 -1.88
C PRO A 92 7.47 9.99 -0.76
N ASN A 93 6.21 9.65 -1.06
CA ASN A 93 5.14 9.56 -0.07
C ASN A 93 4.40 8.24 -0.24
N VAL A 94 4.27 7.48 0.83
CA VAL A 94 3.64 6.16 0.83
C VAL A 94 2.80 6.01 2.08
N ILE A 95 1.57 5.53 1.90
CA ILE A 95 0.72 5.08 3.01
C ILE A 95 0.88 3.56 3.08
N GLY A 96 1.44 3.07 4.19
CA GLY A 96 1.47 1.65 4.52
C GLY A 96 0.15 1.26 5.16
N LEU A 97 -0.40 0.13 4.74
CA LEU A 97 -1.61 -0.45 5.30
C LEU A 97 -1.40 -1.95 5.45
N ASP A 98 -1.57 -2.46 6.65
CA ASP A 98 -1.59 -3.89 6.96
C ASP A 98 -2.94 -4.23 7.60
N MET A 99 -3.68 -5.17 7.02
CA MET A 99 -4.99 -5.57 7.52
C MET A 99 -5.01 -7.07 7.78
N GLY A 100 -5.16 -7.43 9.06
CA GLY A 100 -5.36 -8.79 9.50
C GLY A 100 -6.84 -9.11 9.76
N GLY A 101 -7.09 -10.21 10.47
CA GLY A 101 -8.46 -10.60 10.87
C GLY A 101 -9.06 -9.72 11.98
N THR A 102 -8.26 -8.98 12.75
CA THR A 102 -8.76 -8.22 13.91
C THR A 102 -8.49 -6.73 13.79
N SER A 103 -7.27 -6.37 13.40
CA SER A 103 -6.81 -4.98 13.29
C SER A 103 -6.45 -4.60 11.86
N CYS A 104 -6.41 -3.30 11.61
CA CYS A 104 -5.79 -2.69 10.46
C CYS A 104 -4.82 -1.61 10.94
N ASP A 105 -3.55 -1.73 10.57
CA ASP A 105 -2.45 -0.87 10.99
C ASP A 105 -2.04 0.04 9.82
N ILE A 106 -1.98 1.34 10.09
CA ILE A 106 -1.69 2.36 9.08
C ILE A 106 -0.42 3.12 9.48
N GLY A 107 0.53 3.22 8.56
CA GLY A 107 1.76 4.00 8.72
C GLY A 107 1.96 4.96 7.56
N LEU A 108 2.73 6.03 7.78
CA LEU A 108 3.01 7.04 6.75
C LEU A 108 4.52 7.20 6.54
N VAL A 109 4.93 7.09 5.28
CA VAL A 109 6.18 7.65 4.78
C VAL A 109 5.87 9.02 4.20
N LYS A 110 6.43 10.06 4.80
CA LYS A 110 6.30 11.44 4.32
C LYS A 110 7.64 11.96 3.91
N ASP A 111 7.74 12.46 2.67
CA ASP A 111 8.97 13.00 2.11
C ASP A 111 10.15 12.03 2.35
N GLY A 112 9.96 10.75 2.03
CA GLY A 112 10.95 9.67 2.15
C GLY A 112 11.31 9.27 3.58
N GLU A 113 10.60 9.74 4.60
CA GLU A 113 10.87 9.47 6.02
C GLU A 113 9.72 8.66 6.60
N LEU A 114 10.05 7.57 7.30
CA LEU A 114 9.07 6.89 8.14
C LEU A 114 8.74 7.79 9.32
N LEU A 115 7.46 8.14 9.49
CA LEU A 115 7.07 8.95 10.63
C LEU A 115 7.30 8.18 11.93
N GLN A 116 7.83 8.89 12.93
CA GLN A 116 8.13 8.35 14.25
C GLN A 116 7.44 9.19 15.32
N THR A 117 7.06 8.54 16.40
CA THR A 117 6.45 9.16 17.57
C THR A 117 7.09 8.64 18.85
N ILE A 118 6.99 9.45 19.91
CA ILE A 118 7.25 9.05 21.30
C ILE A 118 5.97 9.08 22.14
N LYS A 119 4.82 9.35 21.51
CA LYS A 119 3.52 9.41 22.18
C LYS A 119 2.72 8.20 21.70
N SER A 120 2.63 7.19 22.56
CA SER A 120 1.84 5.99 22.29
C SER A 120 1.35 5.41 23.61
N SER A 121 0.43 4.45 23.53
CA SER A 121 -0.07 3.70 24.68
C SER A 121 -0.10 2.20 24.40
N VAL A 122 0.12 1.40 25.45
CA VAL A 122 -0.07 -0.05 25.45
C VAL A 122 -1.16 -0.38 26.44
N GLY A 123 -2.34 -0.74 25.92
CA GLY A 123 -3.56 -0.85 26.72
C GLY A 123 -3.91 0.50 27.33
N LYS A 124 -3.80 0.62 28.66
CA LYS A 124 -4.10 1.86 29.41
C LYS A 124 -2.86 2.67 29.81
N TRP A 125 -1.67 2.25 29.39
CA TRP A 125 -0.41 2.81 29.85
C TRP A 125 0.24 3.63 28.75
N ASP A 126 0.54 4.89 29.03
CA ASP A 126 1.32 5.71 28.12
C ASP A 126 2.80 5.29 28.13
N ILE A 127 3.41 5.21 26.96
CA ILE A 127 4.82 4.87 26.77
C ILE A 127 5.53 5.97 25.97
N ALA A 128 6.78 6.25 26.36
CA ALA A 128 7.61 7.31 25.80
C ALA A 128 8.89 6.77 25.14
N ILE A 129 8.74 5.74 24.29
CA ILE A 129 9.84 5.09 23.58
C ILE A 129 9.75 5.49 22.10
N PRO A 130 10.86 5.88 21.44
CA PRO A 130 10.86 6.12 20.00
C PRO A 130 10.37 4.90 19.23
N MET A 131 9.30 5.09 18.45
CA MET A 131 8.68 4.04 17.65
C MET A 131 8.12 4.62 16.35
N LEU A 132 7.78 3.74 15.40
CA LEU A 132 7.06 4.14 14.20
C LEU A 132 5.67 4.68 14.58
N ASP A 133 5.26 5.77 13.93
CA ASP A 133 3.92 6.31 14.07
C ASP A 133 2.94 5.44 13.27
N VAL A 134 2.33 4.49 13.98
CA VAL A 134 1.36 3.54 13.45
C VAL A 134 0.03 3.76 14.15
N ASN A 135 -1.02 3.92 13.35
CA ASN A 135 -2.38 4.04 13.84
C ASN A 135 -3.14 2.75 13.56
N THR A 136 -3.55 2.08 14.63
CA THR A 136 -4.38 0.88 14.53
C THR A 136 -5.85 1.27 14.58
N ILE A 137 -6.62 0.85 13.58
CA ILE A 137 -8.07 0.94 13.58
C ILE A 137 -8.70 -0.46 13.64
N SER A 138 -9.87 -0.54 14.28
CA SER A 138 -10.65 -1.78 14.34
C SER A 138 -11.42 -1.99 13.03
N ALA A 139 -10.69 -2.40 11.99
CA ALA A 139 -11.24 -2.67 10.66
C ALA A 139 -10.63 -3.93 10.02
N GLY A 140 -10.31 -4.95 10.82
CA GLY A 140 -9.83 -6.24 10.31
C GLY A 140 -10.93 -7.08 9.66
N GLY A 141 -10.55 -8.17 8.98
CA GLY A 141 -11.48 -9.04 8.24
C GLY A 141 -12.59 -9.70 9.09
N GLY A 142 -12.33 -9.97 10.36
CA GLY A 142 -13.28 -10.49 11.33
C GLY A 142 -14.10 -9.42 12.05
N THR A 143 -14.01 -8.14 11.66
CA THR A 143 -14.81 -7.06 12.25
C THR A 143 -16.29 -7.35 12.02
N ILE A 144 -17.08 -7.37 13.10
CA ILE A 144 -18.49 -7.76 13.05
C ILE A 144 -19.33 -6.64 12.44
N ALA A 145 -20.11 -6.99 11.42
CA ALA A 145 -21.12 -6.14 10.81
C ALA A 145 -22.47 -6.29 11.55
N ARG A 146 -23.16 -5.18 11.82
CA ARG A 146 -24.52 -5.18 12.37
C ARG A 146 -25.31 -4.00 11.83
N VAL A 147 -26.63 -4.08 11.92
CA VAL A 147 -27.51 -2.93 11.70
C VAL A 147 -27.78 -2.27 13.05
N ASP A 148 -27.56 -0.96 13.15
CA ASP A 148 -27.82 -0.21 14.38
C ASP A 148 -29.33 0.03 14.60
N GLY A 149 -29.68 0.67 15.72
CA GLY A 149 -31.09 0.94 16.08
C GLY A 149 -31.83 1.91 15.15
N VAL A 150 -31.14 2.55 14.21
CA VAL A 150 -31.71 3.49 13.22
C VAL A 150 -31.60 2.99 11.78
N GLY A 151 -31.12 1.76 11.57
CA GLY A 151 -31.08 1.11 10.27
C GLY A 151 -29.77 1.26 9.49
N ASN A 152 -28.72 1.84 10.08
CA ASN A 152 -27.43 1.94 9.41
C ASN A 152 -26.62 0.66 9.56
N LEU A 153 -25.87 0.30 8.51
CA LEU A 153 -24.82 -0.70 8.61
C LEU A 153 -23.63 -0.13 9.38
N VAL A 154 -23.28 -0.77 10.49
CA VAL A 154 -22.13 -0.41 11.32
C VAL A 154 -21.19 -1.60 11.48
N LEU A 155 -19.88 -1.33 11.51
CA LEU A 155 -18.81 -2.31 11.60
C LEU A 155 -18.01 -2.08 12.88
N GLY A 156 -17.80 -3.13 13.67
CA GLY A 156 -16.98 -3.07 14.88
C GLY A 156 -17.62 -2.27 16.03
N PRO A 157 -16.92 -2.06 17.15
CA PRO A 157 -15.52 -2.41 17.36
C PRO A 157 -15.27 -3.90 17.61
N ASP A 158 -16.32 -4.70 17.82
CA ASP A 158 -16.17 -6.12 18.11
C ASP A 158 -15.67 -6.92 16.89
N SER A 159 -14.84 -7.92 17.15
CA SER A 159 -14.28 -8.82 16.14
C SER A 159 -14.60 -10.27 16.50
N ALA A 160 -14.91 -11.08 15.49
CA ALA A 160 -15.04 -12.53 15.60
C ALA A 160 -13.68 -13.24 15.79
N GLY A 161 -12.57 -12.50 15.68
CA GLY A 161 -11.21 -13.03 15.80
C GLY A 161 -10.89 -14.06 14.71
N ALA A 162 -10.01 -15.00 15.03
CA ALA A 162 -9.69 -16.15 14.17
C ALA A 162 -10.38 -17.45 14.62
N ASP A 163 -10.93 -17.47 15.84
CA ASP A 163 -11.66 -18.59 16.43
C ASP A 163 -12.81 -18.03 17.30
N PRO A 164 -14.09 -18.27 16.93
CA PRO A 164 -14.52 -19.08 15.79
C PRO A 164 -14.27 -18.40 14.42
N GLY A 165 -14.05 -17.09 14.41
CA GLY A 165 -13.81 -16.31 13.18
C GLY A 165 -15.07 -16.05 12.34
N PRO A 166 -14.90 -15.54 11.10
CA PRO A 166 -15.97 -15.33 10.13
C PRO A 166 -16.89 -16.53 9.95
N VAL A 167 -18.17 -16.29 9.61
CA VAL A 167 -19.16 -17.35 9.35
C VAL A 167 -18.67 -18.31 8.24
N CYS A 168 -18.03 -17.77 7.22
CA CYS A 168 -17.50 -18.49 6.07
C CYS A 168 -16.37 -19.48 6.44
N TYR A 169 -15.80 -19.37 7.64
CA TYR A 169 -14.86 -20.38 8.14
C TYR A 169 -15.54 -21.70 8.52
N GLY A 170 -16.86 -21.70 8.77
CA GLY A 170 -17.60 -22.91 9.13
C GLY A 170 -17.24 -23.49 10.51
N ARG A 171 -16.65 -22.69 11.40
CA ARG A 171 -16.18 -23.11 12.74
C ARG A 171 -17.17 -22.77 13.87
N GLY A 172 -18.40 -22.44 13.53
CA GLY A 172 -19.45 -22.09 14.51
C GLY A 172 -19.64 -20.59 14.73
N GLY A 173 -18.89 -19.72 14.05
CA GLY A 173 -19.15 -18.28 14.02
C GLY A 173 -20.54 -17.99 13.44
N GLN A 174 -21.28 -17.06 14.06
CA GLN A 174 -22.67 -16.73 13.69
C GLN A 174 -22.88 -15.26 13.32
N ALA A 175 -21.96 -14.39 13.71
CA ALA A 175 -22.06 -12.97 13.42
C ALA A 175 -21.38 -12.69 12.06
N PRO A 176 -22.03 -11.97 11.13
CA PRO A 176 -21.40 -11.63 9.85
C PRO A 176 -20.24 -10.67 10.06
N THR A 177 -19.19 -10.84 9.27
CA THR A 177 -17.93 -10.09 9.34
C THR A 177 -17.56 -9.49 7.99
N VAL A 178 -16.49 -8.68 7.93
CA VAL A 178 -16.01 -8.04 6.69
C VAL A 178 -15.65 -9.06 5.59
N THR A 179 -15.14 -10.23 5.96
CA THR A 179 -14.70 -11.27 5.00
C THR A 179 -15.74 -12.33 4.69
N ASP A 180 -16.95 -12.24 5.26
CA ASP A 180 -18.08 -13.11 4.89
C ASP A 180 -18.69 -12.71 3.54
#